data_AF-A0A4Q2YXK6-F1
#
_entry.id   AF-A0A4Q2YXK6-F1
#
_cell.length_a   1.000
_cell.length_b   1.000
_cell.length_c   1.000
_cell.angle_alpha   90.00
_cell.angle_beta   90.00
_cell.angle_gamma   90.00
#
_symmetry.space_group_name_H-M   'P 1'
#
loop_
_entity.id
_entity.type
_entity.pdbx_description
1 polymer ?
#
loop_
_entity_poly.entity_id
_entity_poly.type
_entity_poly.pdbx_seq_one_letter_code
_entity_poly.pdbx_strand_id
1 'polypeptide(L)'
;MSLIITSPLRGWATTLDSVPDPVFSQRMMGDGVAIQPLGDTVVAPFDGEVVTLHDAGHAVSLRSAEGAEVLIHIGLDTVMLKGEGFTPLVVIGDKVSRGDPLIRFDLDAVALAATSLITPVIVTNAEAFAISRRTVDCAIGSCEALMTLVPVQAEARRRSDDGTVVEQAVTLSLPHGIHARPAARIGEVARRFEAEVHLLKGDKRGDARSTVALLALGTAVGDEIVVQARGGDAEAALAAIVALLATDMGEGAAPATSVTAVEKQSLRAGQIGGVIASPGLAMGPAARLRQAEIVVARDGTGAAQERAALL
;
A
#
# COMPACT_ATOMS: atom_id res chain seq x y z
N MET A 1 -6.21 22.56 11.91
CA MET A 1 -5.20 22.75 10.84
C MET A 1 -5.29 21.53 9.94
N SER A 2 -5.34 21.68 8.61
CA SER A 2 -5.44 20.56 7.67
C SER A 2 -4.08 20.19 7.10
N LEU A 3 -3.79 18.90 6.95
CA LEU A 3 -2.56 18.38 6.36
C LEU A 3 -2.82 17.94 4.91
N ILE A 4 -1.94 18.27 3.98
CA ILE A 4 -2.02 17.83 2.59
C ILE A 4 -1.08 16.66 2.39
N ILE A 5 -1.63 15.53 1.93
CA ILE A 5 -0.87 14.35 1.51
C ILE A 5 -0.76 14.43 -0.01
N THR A 6 0.47 14.49 -0.51
CA THR A 6 0.72 14.51 -1.96
C THR A 6 0.88 13.12 -2.53
N SER A 7 0.77 12.98 -3.85
CA SER A 7 0.89 11.69 -4.52
C SER A 7 2.32 11.17 -4.40
N PRO A 8 2.54 9.99 -3.81
CA PRO A 8 3.88 9.43 -3.66
C PRO A 8 4.48 8.93 -4.98
N LEU A 9 3.71 8.90 -6.06
CA LEU A 9 4.20 8.58 -7.40
C LEU A 9 3.22 9.11 -8.45
N ARG A 10 3.66 9.18 -9.71
CA ARG A 10 2.76 9.49 -10.84
C ARG A 10 1.94 8.25 -11.23
N GLY A 11 0.68 8.44 -11.61
CA GLY A 11 -0.18 7.33 -11.99
C GLY A 11 -1.63 7.71 -12.26
N TRP A 12 -2.51 6.71 -12.22
CA TRP A 12 -3.95 6.91 -12.19
C TRP A 12 -4.46 6.74 -10.76
N ALA A 13 -4.99 7.80 -10.16
CA ALA A 13 -5.58 7.75 -8.83
C ALA A 13 -6.99 7.16 -8.90
N THR A 14 -7.32 6.27 -7.96
CA THR A 14 -8.64 5.61 -7.88
C THR A 14 -9.04 5.36 -6.43
N THR A 15 -10.28 4.94 -6.22
CA THR A 15 -10.81 4.63 -4.89
C THR A 15 -10.27 3.30 -4.38
N LEU A 16 -10.23 3.13 -3.05
CA LEU A 16 -9.89 1.84 -2.45
C LEU A 16 -10.88 0.74 -2.83
N ASP A 17 -12.14 1.08 -3.12
CA ASP A 17 -13.18 0.12 -3.51
C ASP A 17 -12.81 -0.67 -4.78
N SER A 18 -11.96 -0.09 -5.64
CA SER A 18 -11.47 -0.71 -6.87
C SER A 18 -10.28 -1.65 -6.67
N VAL A 19 -9.69 -1.68 -5.46
CA VAL A 19 -8.52 -2.50 -5.16
C VAL A 19 -8.95 -3.96 -5.01
N PRO A 20 -8.38 -4.91 -5.78
CA PRO A 20 -8.77 -6.33 -5.75
C PRO A 20 -8.18 -7.09 -4.55
N ASP A 21 -8.24 -6.49 -3.35
CA ASP A 21 -7.92 -7.12 -2.08
C ASP A 21 -8.88 -6.56 -1.00
N PRO A 22 -9.67 -7.42 -0.31
CA PRO A 22 -10.61 -7.00 0.72
C PRO A 22 -9.99 -6.18 1.85
N VAL A 23 -8.73 -6.40 2.19
CA VAL A 23 -8.05 -5.67 3.26
C VAL A 23 -8.02 -4.17 2.97
N PHE A 24 -7.82 -3.81 1.71
CA PHE A 24 -7.79 -2.42 1.26
C PHE A 24 -9.18 -1.93 0.85
N SER A 25 -9.94 -2.70 0.06
CA SER A 25 -11.26 -2.26 -0.43
C SER A 25 -12.31 -2.14 0.68
N GLN A 26 -12.18 -2.92 1.75
CA GLN A 26 -13.03 -2.79 2.95
C GLN A 26 -12.41 -1.89 4.02
N ARG A 27 -11.30 -1.19 3.73
CA ARG A 27 -10.63 -0.23 4.62
C ARG A 27 -10.22 -0.81 5.97
N MET A 28 -9.86 -2.10 6.00
CA MET A 28 -9.50 -2.79 7.25
C MET A 28 -8.20 -2.25 7.85
N MET A 29 -7.26 -1.77 7.03
CA MET A 29 -6.02 -1.12 7.49
C MET A 29 -6.14 0.38 7.75
N GLY A 30 -7.27 0.99 7.37
CA GLY A 30 -7.42 2.44 7.31
C GLY A 30 -8.07 2.89 6.00
N ASP A 31 -8.30 4.19 5.89
CA ASP A 31 -8.93 4.81 4.72
C ASP A 31 -7.90 5.56 3.88
N GLY A 32 -8.20 5.83 2.61
CA GLY A 32 -7.22 6.38 1.69
C GLY A 32 -7.66 6.37 0.24
N VAL A 33 -6.67 6.25 -0.63
CA VAL A 33 -6.82 6.11 -2.08
C VAL A 33 -5.79 5.10 -2.59
N ALA A 34 -5.94 4.67 -3.83
CA ALA A 34 -4.95 3.84 -4.50
C ALA A 34 -4.47 4.48 -5.81
N ILE A 35 -3.25 4.16 -6.21
CA ILE A 35 -2.65 4.67 -7.44
C ILE A 35 -2.22 3.48 -8.29
N GLN A 36 -2.67 3.44 -9.56
CA GLN A 36 -2.05 2.57 -10.55
C GLN A 36 -0.76 3.25 -11.06
N PRO A 37 0.42 2.70 -10.74
CA PRO A 37 1.68 3.38 -10.98
C PRO A 37 1.98 3.52 -12.47
N LEU A 38 2.51 4.69 -12.84
CA LEU A 38 3.16 4.95 -14.12
C LEU A 38 4.63 5.37 -13.92
N GLY A 39 5.09 5.50 -12.69
CA GLY A 39 6.47 5.78 -12.30
C GLY A 39 7.07 4.60 -11.53
N ASP A 40 8.39 4.60 -11.45
CA ASP A 40 9.23 3.54 -10.85
C ASP A 40 9.75 3.91 -9.45
N THR A 41 9.34 5.06 -8.92
CA THR A 41 9.89 5.60 -7.67
C THR A 41 8.75 6.12 -6.81
N VAL A 42 8.66 5.59 -5.59
CA VAL A 42 7.85 6.11 -4.50
C VAL A 42 8.63 7.22 -3.80
N VAL A 43 8.01 8.38 -3.63
CA VAL A 43 8.55 9.55 -2.92
C VAL A 43 7.73 9.89 -1.69
N ALA A 44 8.30 10.67 -0.78
CA ALA A 44 7.64 11.12 0.44
C ALA A 44 6.45 12.05 0.11
N PRO A 45 5.22 11.71 0.53
CA PRO A 45 4.02 12.51 0.28
C PRO A 45 3.94 13.79 1.14
N PHE A 46 4.74 13.90 2.20
CA PHE A 46 4.82 15.03 3.13
C PHE A 46 6.14 14.97 3.93
N ASP A 47 6.45 16.05 4.66
CA ASP A 47 7.60 16.09 5.56
C ASP A 47 7.33 15.25 6.83
N GLY A 48 8.24 14.35 7.18
CA GLY A 48 8.01 13.42 8.29
C GLY A 48 9.18 12.51 8.61
N GLU A 49 8.87 11.41 9.30
CA GLU A 49 9.80 10.37 9.71
C GLU A 49 9.36 9.01 9.16
N VAL A 50 10.33 8.20 8.73
CA VAL A 50 10.11 6.80 8.34
C VAL A 50 9.89 5.95 9.59
N VAL A 51 8.65 5.49 9.80
CA VAL A 51 8.27 4.69 10.98
C VAL A 51 8.53 3.21 10.77
N THR A 52 8.17 2.69 9.59
CA THR A 52 8.41 1.30 9.21
C THR A 52 8.86 1.24 7.76
N LEU A 53 9.71 0.28 7.49
CA LEU A 53 10.09 -0.15 6.15
C LEU A 53 10.06 -1.68 6.18
N HIS A 54 9.27 -2.28 5.31
CA HIS A 54 9.18 -3.74 5.24
C HIS A 54 10.50 -4.33 4.73
N ASP A 55 10.95 -5.48 5.23
CA ASP A 55 12.24 -6.09 4.88
C ASP A 55 12.39 -6.35 3.36
N ALA A 56 11.32 -6.83 2.71
CA ALA A 56 11.23 -6.96 1.26
C ALA A 56 11.14 -5.62 0.48
N GLY A 57 11.19 -4.47 1.13
CA GLY A 57 11.28 -3.16 0.49
C GLY A 57 10.05 -2.68 -0.29
N HIS A 58 8.91 -3.36 -0.22
CA HIS A 58 7.70 -3.01 -0.99
C HIS A 58 6.72 -2.09 -0.27
N ALA A 59 6.91 -1.83 1.03
CA ALA A 59 6.00 -1.01 1.83
C ALA A 59 6.76 -0.14 2.83
N VAL A 60 6.29 1.09 3.01
CA VAL A 60 6.86 2.10 3.91
C VAL A 60 5.73 2.86 4.61
N SER A 61 5.87 3.09 5.92
CA SER A 61 4.99 3.99 6.67
C SER A 61 5.74 5.23 7.13
N LEU A 62 5.10 6.38 6.96
CA LEU A 62 5.61 7.67 7.41
C LEU A 62 4.70 8.28 8.48
N ARG A 63 5.28 9.07 9.38
CA ARG A 63 4.55 9.87 10.35
C ARG A 63 4.88 11.36 10.20
N SER A 64 3.85 12.19 10.13
CA SER A 64 4.00 13.64 10.07
C SER A 64 4.30 14.23 11.46
N ALA A 65 4.74 15.49 11.51
CA ALA A 65 4.95 16.19 12.78
C ALA A 65 3.65 16.35 13.60
N GLU A 66 2.50 16.40 12.93
CA GLU A 66 1.17 16.43 13.53
C GLU A 66 0.69 15.05 14.02
N GLY A 67 1.41 13.98 13.70
CA GLY A 67 1.09 12.61 14.11
C GLY A 67 0.23 11.83 13.12
N ALA A 68 0.00 12.33 11.90
CA ALA A 68 -0.70 11.55 10.88
C ALA A 68 0.20 10.40 10.40
N GLU A 69 -0.32 9.17 10.35
CA GLU A 69 0.41 7.99 9.90
C GLU A 69 -0.11 7.55 8.54
N VAL A 70 0.80 7.47 7.55
CA VAL A 70 0.46 7.06 6.18
C VAL A 70 1.31 5.87 5.75
N LEU A 71 0.66 4.79 5.36
CA LEU A 71 1.24 3.59 4.75
C LEU A 71 1.15 3.69 3.22
N ILE A 72 2.29 3.48 2.55
CA ILE A 72 2.37 3.30 1.10
C ILE A 72 2.76 1.85 0.85
N HIS A 73 1.89 1.09 0.17
CA HIS A 73 2.10 -0.33 -0.10
C HIS A 73 2.17 -0.56 -1.62
N ILE A 74 3.34 -0.90 -2.16
CA ILE A 74 3.52 -1.08 -3.61
C ILE A 74 2.95 -2.43 -4.02
N GLY A 75 1.92 -2.42 -4.86
CA GLY A 75 1.26 -3.62 -5.38
C GLY A 75 0.52 -4.44 -4.33
N LEU A 76 0.00 -5.60 -4.76
CA LEU A 76 -0.68 -6.59 -3.92
C LEU A 76 0.11 -7.90 -3.89
N ASP A 77 0.12 -8.55 -2.73
CA ASP A 77 0.90 -9.78 -2.44
C ASP A 77 2.40 -9.67 -2.77
N THR A 78 2.95 -8.44 -2.83
CA THR A 78 4.35 -8.18 -3.18
C THR A 78 5.36 -8.63 -2.12
N VAL A 79 4.88 -8.98 -0.92
CA VAL A 79 5.68 -9.72 0.08
C VAL A 79 6.23 -11.04 -0.47
N MET A 80 5.49 -11.69 -1.39
CA MET A 80 5.88 -12.97 -2.02
C MET A 80 7.12 -12.84 -2.91
N LEU A 81 7.44 -11.61 -3.36
CA LEU A 81 8.61 -11.31 -4.20
C LEU A 81 9.91 -11.27 -3.40
N LYS A 82 9.86 -11.33 -2.06
CA LYS A 82 11.03 -11.41 -1.17
C LYS A 82 12.12 -10.36 -1.44
N GLY A 83 11.72 -9.16 -1.89
CA GLY A 83 12.63 -8.06 -2.19
C GLY A 83 13.06 -7.95 -3.64
N GLU A 84 12.73 -8.93 -4.49
CA GLU A 84 13.02 -8.85 -5.92
C GLU A 84 12.23 -7.71 -6.57
N GLY A 85 12.95 -6.85 -7.28
CA GLY A 85 12.38 -5.68 -7.95
C GLY A 85 12.23 -4.44 -7.08
N PHE A 86 12.63 -4.46 -5.79
CA PHE A 86 12.57 -3.30 -4.90
C PHE A 86 13.97 -2.85 -4.46
N THR A 87 14.17 -1.55 -4.39
CA THR A 87 15.40 -0.90 -3.90
C THR A 87 15.01 0.20 -2.92
N PRO A 88 15.02 -0.08 -1.61
CA PRO A 88 14.82 0.93 -0.58
C PRO A 88 15.94 1.98 -0.64
N LEU A 89 15.57 3.25 -0.48
CA LEU A 89 16.48 4.40 -0.52
C LEU A 89 16.56 5.13 0.83
N VAL A 90 15.80 4.66 1.82
CA VAL A 90 15.72 5.16 3.18
C VAL A 90 15.80 4.00 4.16
N VAL A 91 16.06 4.31 5.43
CA VAL A 91 15.98 3.37 6.55
C VAL A 91 15.00 3.89 7.61
N ILE A 92 14.61 3.00 8.53
CA ILE A 92 13.72 3.36 9.65
C ILE A 92 14.40 4.42 10.52
N GLY A 93 13.63 5.46 10.89
CA GLY A 93 14.09 6.60 11.67
C GLY A 93 14.60 7.78 10.84
N ASP A 94 14.72 7.63 9.51
CA ASP A 94 15.11 8.74 8.64
C ASP A 94 14.06 9.85 8.65
N LYS A 95 14.53 11.10 8.65
CA LYS A 95 13.70 12.27 8.39
C LYS A 95 13.68 12.53 6.89
N VAL A 96 12.49 12.69 6.34
CA VAL A 96 12.26 12.91 4.92
C VAL A 96 11.47 14.20 4.68
N SER A 97 11.79 14.88 3.60
CA SER A 97 11.01 16.00 3.08
C SER A 97 10.15 15.54 1.91
N ARG A 98 9.02 16.22 1.70
CA ARG A 98 8.11 15.93 0.58
C ARG A 98 8.86 15.89 -0.75
N GLY A 99 8.71 14.77 -1.46
CA GLY A 99 9.37 14.52 -2.73
C GLY A 99 10.69 13.74 -2.64
N ASP A 100 11.21 13.52 -1.43
CA ASP A 100 12.40 12.68 -1.24
C ASP A 100 12.11 11.23 -1.65
N PRO A 101 13.01 10.57 -2.38
CA PRO A 101 12.79 9.22 -2.85
C PRO A 101 12.88 8.21 -1.70
N LEU A 102 11.88 7.33 -1.59
CA LEU A 102 11.78 6.33 -0.52
C LEU A 102 12.14 4.93 -1.00
N ILE A 103 11.53 4.52 -2.12
CA ILE A 103 11.69 3.18 -2.70
C ILE A 103 11.70 3.34 -4.22
N ARG A 104 12.73 2.83 -4.88
CA ARG A 104 12.72 2.61 -6.32
C ARG A 104 12.34 1.16 -6.59
N PHE A 105 11.57 0.90 -7.63
CA PHE A 105 11.17 -0.45 -7.99
C PHE A 105 11.13 -0.65 -9.51
N ASP A 106 11.40 -1.87 -9.96
CA ASP A 106 11.28 -2.24 -11.37
C ASP A 106 9.81 -2.47 -11.70
N LEU A 107 9.21 -1.48 -12.36
CA LEU A 107 7.78 -1.50 -12.70
C LEU A 107 7.42 -2.75 -13.52
N ASP A 108 8.25 -3.12 -14.50
CA ASP A 108 7.97 -4.23 -15.41
C ASP A 108 8.14 -5.57 -14.69
N ALA A 109 9.22 -5.74 -13.92
CA ALA A 109 9.45 -6.97 -13.17
C ALA A 109 8.36 -7.22 -12.13
N VAL A 110 7.97 -6.19 -11.37
CA VAL A 110 6.90 -6.32 -10.36
C VAL A 110 5.54 -6.52 -11.04
N ALA A 111 5.26 -5.87 -12.18
CA ALA A 111 4.02 -6.09 -12.94
C ALA A 111 3.82 -7.55 -13.37
N LEU A 112 4.91 -8.24 -13.72
CA LEU A 112 4.87 -9.60 -14.23
C LEU A 112 4.73 -10.66 -13.12
N ALA A 113 5.06 -10.29 -11.87
CA ALA A 113 5.16 -11.24 -10.77
C ALA A 113 4.18 -10.97 -9.61
N ALA A 114 3.67 -9.75 -9.46
CA ALA A 114 2.67 -9.40 -8.45
C ALA A 114 1.23 -9.64 -8.95
N THR A 115 0.29 -9.83 -8.01
CA THR A 115 -1.15 -9.94 -8.31
C THR A 115 -1.69 -8.66 -8.96
N SER A 116 -1.19 -7.51 -8.53
CA SER A 116 -1.49 -6.19 -9.10
C SER A 116 -0.41 -5.20 -8.69
N LEU A 117 -0.18 -4.19 -9.53
CA LEU A 117 0.69 -3.04 -9.24
C LEU A 117 -0.03 -1.90 -8.50
N ILE A 118 -1.35 -1.98 -8.36
CA ILE A 118 -2.12 -0.95 -7.68
C ILE A 118 -1.51 -0.72 -6.29
N THR A 119 -1.20 0.53 -5.99
CA THR A 119 -0.42 0.94 -4.83
C THR A 119 -1.32 1.72 -3.87
N PRO A 120 -1.84 1.08 -2.80
CA PRO A 120 -2.61 1.77 -1.77
C PRO A 120 -1.77 2.81 -1.01
N VAL A 121 -2.38 3.97 -0.77
CA VAL A 121 -1.88 5.06 0.08
C VAL A 121 -2.91 5.29 1.18
N ILE A 122 -2.62 4.77 2.37
CA ILE A 122 -3.59 4.57 3.46
C ILE A 122 -3.22 5.42 4.67
N VAL A 123 -4.20 6.14 5.22
CA VAL A 123 -4.12 6.76 6.55
C VAL A 123 -4.51 5.71 7.59
N THR A 124 -3.56 5.31 8.44
CA THR A 124 -3.71 4.14 9.32
C THR A 124 -4.29 4.47 10.69
N ASN A 125 -4.28 5.76 11.09
CA ASN A 125 -4.81 6.25 12.37
C ASN A 125 -6.05 7.13 12.19
N ALA A 126 -7.08 6.56 11.55
CA ALA A 126 -8.32 7.26 11.21
C ALA A 126 -9.09 7.84 12.43
N GLU A 127 -8.85 7.30 13.63
CA GLU A 127 -9.37 7.87 14.89
C GLU A 127 -8.78 9.25 15.24
N ALA A 128 -7.59 9.59 14.72
CA ALA A 128 -6.94 10.87 14.93
C ALA A 128 -7.08 11.80 13.71
N PHE A 129 -7.23 11.24 12.50
CA PHE A 129 -7.29 12.01 11.26
C PHE A 129 -8.37 11.48 10.30
N ALA A 130 -9.25 12.39 9.85
CA ALA A 130 -10.26 12.10 8.83
C ALA A 130 -9.85 12.69 7.48
N ILE A 131 -10.14 11.98 6.39
CA ILE A 131 -9.90 12.46 5.04
C ILE A 131 -11.08 13.34 4.59
N SER A 132 -10.85 14.65 4.47
CA SER A 132 -11.85 15.61 4.04
C SER A 132 -11.96 15.76 2.52
N ARG A 133 -10.87 15.48 1.79
CA ARG A 133 -10.83 15.53 0.31
C ARG A 133 -9.96 14.41 -0.25
N ARG A 134 -10.38 13.85 -1.38
CA ARG A 134 -9.67 12.83 -2.17
C ARG A 134 -9.59 13.28 -3.63
N THR A 135 -8.47 12.98 -4.28
CA THR A 135 -8.29 13.06 -5.72
C THR A 135 -8.32 11.65 -6.27
N VAL A 136 -9.34 11.31 -7.06
CA VAL A 136 -9.58 9.97 -7.63
C VAL A 136 -10.17 10.09 -9.03
N ASP A 137 -10.12 8.99 -9.78
CA ASP A 137 -10.64 8.82 -11.14
C ASP A 137 -10.02 9.80 -12.14
N CYS A 138 -8.73 10.07 -11.96
CA CYS A 138 -7.95 10.93 -12.82
C CYS A 138 -6.46 10.54 -12.86
N ALA A 139 -5.75 11.05 -13.86
CA ALA A 139 -4.29 11.04 -13.87
C ALA A 139 -3.77 12.01 -12.80
N ILE A 140 -2.71 11.59 -12.10
CA ILE A 140 -2.05 12.39 -11.07
C ILE A 140 -0.52 12.33 -11.24
N GLY A 141 0.12 13.49 -11.10
CA GLY A 141 1.58 13.63 -11.06
C GLY A 141 2.16 13.33 -9.68
N SER A 142 3.46 13.04 -9.62
CA SER A 142 4.17 12.93 -8.34
C SER A 142 4.13 14.28 -7.61
N CYS A 143 3.95 14.25 -6.30
CA CYS A 143 3.83 15.43 -5.44
C CYS A 143 2.61 16.33 -5.69
N GLU A 144 1.65 15.93 -6.54
CA GLU A 144 0.36 16.61 -6.65
C GLU A 144 -0.57 16.26 -5.47
N ALA A 145 -1.55 17.11 -5.15
CA ALA A 145 -2.41 16.88 -3.98
C ALA A 145 -3.31 15.65 -4.15
N LEU A 146 -3.09 14.64 -3.31
CA LEU A 146 -3.80 13.36 -3.35
C LEU A 146 -4.94 13.32 -2.32
N MET A 147 -4.66 13.75 -1.08
CA MET A 147 -5.64 13.80 0.00
C MET A 147 -5.46 15.04 0.89
N THR A 148 -6.56 15.47 1.53
CA THR A 148 -6.51 16.43 2.63
C THR A 148 -7.01 15.77 3.90
N LEU A 149 -6.19 15.82 4.96
CA LEU A 149 -6.54 15.30 6.28
C LEU A 149 -6.92 16.43 7.21
N VAL A 150 -7.89 16.17 8.08
CA VAL A 150 -8.27 17.04 9.19
C VAL A 150 -8.18 16.24 10.49
N PRO A 151 -7.63 16.81 11.57
CA PRO A 151 -7.65 16.18 12.87
C PRO A 151 -9.10 15.90 13.31
N VAL A 152 -9.33 14.71 13.82
CA VAL A 152 -10.56 14.36 14.52
C VAL A 152 -10.31 14.65 16.00
N GLN A 153 -11.25 15.31 16.66
CA GLN A 153 -11.17 15.40 18.12
C GLN A 153 -11.44 14.00 18.68
N ALA A 154 -10.39 13.32 19.11
CA ALA A 154 -10.53 12.09 19.84
C ALA A 154 -11.29 12.40 21.14
N GLU A 155 -12.49 11.84 21.31
CA GLU A 155 -13.01 11.64 22.66
C GLU A 155 -11.97 10.79 23.38
N ALA A 156 -11.34 11.37 24.41
CA ALA A 156 -10.38 10.68 25.24
C ALA A 156 -11.07 9.47 25.87
N ARG A 157 -10.97 8.30 25.24
CA ARG A 157 -11.30 7.03 25.88
C ARG A 157 -10.46 6.98 27.14
N ARG A 158 -11.15 7.01 28.28
CA ARG A 158 -10.53 6.99 29.60
C ARG A 158 -9.68 5.73 29.66
N ARG A 159 -8.36 5.90 29.77
CA ARG A 159 -7.45 4.81 30.15
C ARG A 159 -7.91 4.32 31.52
N SER A 160 -8.48 3.14 31.56
CA SER A 160 -8.84 2.47 32.80
C SER A 160 -7.57 1.79 33.32
N ASP A 161 -6.87 2.48 34.22
CA ASP A 161 -5.60 2.02 34.77
C ASP A 161 -5.78 1.02 35.93
N ASP A 162 -6.93 0.32 36.01
CA ASP A 162 -7.27 -0.54 37.16
C ASP A 162 -7.92 -1.88 36.76
N GLY A 163 -7.78 -2.31 35.50
CA GLY A 163 -8.31 -3.58 35.01
C GLY A 163 -7.35 -4.76 35.17
N THR A 164 -7.91 -5.96 35.36
CA THR A 164 -7.21 -7.25 35.26
C THR A 164 -6.39 -7.32 33.97
N VAL A 165 -5.10 -7.64 34.08
CA VAL A 165 -4.22 -7.93 32.95
C VAL A 165 -4.19 -9.43 32.75
N VAL A 166 -4.53 -9.86 31.53
CA VAL A 166 -4.40 -11.25 31.10
C VAL A 166 -3.46 -11.31 29.92
N GLU A 167 -2.61 -12.32 29.88
CA GLU A 167 -1.65 -12.50 28.81
C GLU A 167 -1.45 -13.96 28.46
N GLN A 168 -1.11 -14.21 27.20
CA GLN A 168 -0.83 -15.54 26.68
C GLN A 168 0.26 -15.47 25.60
N ALA A 169 1.24 -16.35 25.71
CA ALA A 169 2.25 -16.56 24.68
C ALA A 169 1.70 -17.43 23.54
N VAL A 170 2.00 -17.04 22.30
CA VAL A 170 1.59 -17.72 21.07
C VAL A 170 2.79 -17.79 20.12
N THR A 171 3.06 -18.96 19.56
CA THR A 171 4.02 -19.11 18.47
C THR A 171 3.35 -18.78 17.15
N LEU A 172 3.89 -17.81 16.40
CA LEU A 172 3.34 -17.43 15.10
C LEU A 172 3.53 -18.53 14.07
N SER A 173 2.41 -18.94 13.46
CA SER A 173 2.41 -19.90 12.35
C SER A 173 2.30 -19.23 10.97
N LEU A 174 2.22 -17.89 10.92
CA LEU A 174 2.09 -17.10 9.70
C LEU A 174 3.42 -17.10 8.90
N PRO A 175 3.46 -17.65 7.67
CA PRO A 175 4.65 -17.70 6.82
C PRO A 175 5.42 -16.38 6.67
N HIS A 176 4.71 -15.26 6.62
CA HIS A 176 5.28 -13.93 6.40
C HIS A 176 5.19 -13.03 7.64
N GLY A 177 4.92 -13.62 8.81
CA GLY A 177 4.70 -12.88 10.04
C GLY A 177 3.47 -11.97 9.96
N ILE A 178 3.37 -11.02 10.89
CA ILE A 178 2.29 -10.03 10.93
C ILE A 178 2.62 -8.91 9.93
N HIS A 179 2.42 -9.21 8.65
CA HIS A 179 2.43 -8.22 7.57
C HIS A 179 1.08 -7.49 7.49
N ALA A 180 0.88 -6.70 6.44
CA ALA A 180 -0.23 -5.78 6.31
C ALA A 180 -1.61 -6.46 6.48
N ARG A 181 -1.83 -7.65 5.88
CA ARG A 181 -3.11 -8.40 5.93
C ARG A 181 -3.40 -8.98 7.33
N PRO A 182 -2.51 -9.76 7.97
CA PRO A 182 -2.69 -10.18 9.36
C PRO A 182 -2.87 -9.00 10.33
N ALA A 183 -2.08 -7.93 10.18
CA ALA A 183 -2.18 -6.73 11.02
C ALA A 183 -3.58 -6.10 10.94
N ALA A 184 -4.14 -5.99 9.74
CA ALA A 184 -5.49 -5.47 9.53
C ALA A 184 -6.57 -6.31 10.23
N ARG A 185 -6.47 -7.64 10.15
CA ARG A 185 -7.43 -8.56 10.79
C ARG A 185 -7.34 -8.51 12.31
N ILE A 186 -6.14 -8.46 12.85
CA ILE A 186 -5.92 -8.25 14.29
C ILE A 186 -6.57 -6.94 14.73
N GLY A 187 -6.35 -5.86 13.97
CA GLY A 187 -6.96 -4.56 14.23
C GLY A 187 -8.49 -4.57 14.19
N GLU A 188 -9.08 -5.24 13.20
CA GLU A 188 -10.54 -5.38 13.08
C GLU A 188 -11.13 -6.10 14.30
N VAL A 189 -10.53 -7.20 14.74
CA VAL A 189 -10.98 -7.94 15.93
C VAL A 189 -10.77 -7.12 17.19
N ALA A 190 -9.62 -6.48 17.37
CA ALA A 190 -9.30 -5.67 18.55
C ALA A 190 -10.24 -4.46 18.72
N ARG A 191 -10.75 -3.88 17.63
CA ARG A 191 -11.70 -2.76 17.66
C ARG A 191 -13.11 -3.17 18.15
N ARG A 192 -13.43 -4.47 18.22
CA ARG A 192 -14.71 -4.99 18.75
C ARG A 192 -14.78 -4.98 20.28
N PHE A 193 -13.64 -4.83 20.95
CA PHE A 193 -13.52 -4.88 22.41
C PHE A 193 -13.20 -3.50 22.97
N GLU A 194 -13.56 -3.26 24.24
CA GLU A 194 -13.16 -2.07 24.98
C GLU A 194 -11.74 -2.20 25.55
N ALA A 195 -11.32 -3.42 25.90
CA ALA A 195 -10.00 -3.73 26.45
C ALA A 195 -8.86 -3.20 25.58
N GLU A 196 -7.81 -2.71 26.22
CA GLU A 196 -6.54 -2.42 25.57
C GLU A 196 -5.84 -3.73 25.24
N VAL A 197 -5.49 -3.95 23.97
CA VAL A 197 -4.83 -5.17 23.53
C VAL A 197 -3.50 -4.83 22.89
N HIS A 198 -2.44 -5.51 23.32
CA HIS A 198 -1.08 -5.31 22.84
C HIS A 198 -0.44 -6.65 22.46
N LEU A 199 0.38 -6.63 21.41
CA LEU A 199 1.25 -7.74 21.03
C LEU A 199 2.69 -7.36 21.36
N LEU A 200 3.41 -8.27 22.00
CA LEU A 200 4.79 -8.08 22.42
C LEU A 200 5.70 -9.12 21.77
N LYS A 201 6.84 -8.67 21.24
CA LYS A 201 7.95 -9.51 20.75
C LYS A 201 9.24 -9.05 21.42
N GLY A 202 9.66 -9.77 22.46
CA GLY A 202 10.75 -9.32 23.34
C GLY A 202 10.41 -7.94 23.94
N ASP A 203 11.28 -6.95 23.72
CA ASP A 203 11.10 -5.59 24.24
C ASP A 203 10.17 -4.71 23.37
N LYS A 204 9.80 -5.18 22.17
CA LYS A 204 8.91 -4.43 21.27
C LYS A 204 7.46 -4.66 21.66
N ARG A 205 6.66 -3.60 21.61
CA ARG A 205 5.22 -3.61 21.91
C ARG A 205 4.46 -2.86 20.83
N GLY A 206 3.38 -3.47 20.34
CA GLY A 206 2.47 -2.87 19.36
C GLY A 206 1.03 -2.91 19.85
N ASP A 207 0.31 -1.79 19.72
CA ASP A 207 -1.15 -1.77 19.94
C ASP A 207 -1.83 -2.58 18.85
N ALA A 208 -2.66 -3.56 19.22
CA ALA A 208 -3.36 -4.42 18.29
C ALA A 208 -4.30 -3.65 17.34
N ARG A 209 -4.73 -2.44 17.69
CA ARG A 209 -5.58 -1.59 16.84
C ARG A 209 -4.79 -0.76 15.83
N SER A 210 -3.48 -0.62 16.02
CA SER A 210 -2.59 0.12 15.12
C SER A 210 -1.85 -0.85 14.20
N THR A 211 -2.27 -0.89 12.94
CA THR A 211 -1.61 -1.66 11.90
C THR A 211 -0.11 -1.34 11.83
N VAL A 212 0.26 -0.05 11.90
CA VAL A 212 1.67 0.38 11.84
C VAL A 212 2.45 -0.13 13.04
N ALA A 213 1.87 -0.08 14.25
CA ALA A 213 2.53 -0.59 15.46
C ALA A 213 2.74 -2.11 15.39
N LEU A 214 1.79 -2.85 14.83
CA LEU A 214 1.92 -4.29 14.60
C LEU A 214 3.00 -4.62 13.56
N LEU A 215 3.04 -3.89 12.45
CA LEU A 215 4.09 -4.04 11.43
C LEU A 215 5.49 -3.76 12.00
N ALA A 216 5.61 -2.74 12.87
CA ALA A 216 6.86 -2.34 13.51
C ALA A 216 7.45 -3.42 14.44
N LEU A 217 6.64 -4.40 14.88
CA LEU A 217 7.14 -5.55 15.64
C LEU A 217 8.18 -6.34 14.83
N GLY A 218 8.06 -6.37 13.49
CA GLY A 218 8.99 -7.07 12.59
C GLY A 218 9.00 -8.57 12.90
N THR A 219 7.83 -9.20 12.77
CA THR A 219 7.60 -10.60 13.18
C THR A 219 7.81 -11.55 12.00
N ALA A 220 8.16 -12.79 12.30
CA ALA A 220 8.40 -13.87 11.35
C ALA A 220 7.77 -15.17 11.86
N VAL A 221 7.66 -16.16 10.96
CA VAL A 221 7.19 -17.50 11.32
C VAL A 221 8.07 -18.09 12.43
N GLY A 222 7.44 -18.70 13.44
CA GLY A 222 8.10 -19.30 14.59
C GLY A 222 8.45 -18.32 15.72
N ASP A 223 8.26 -17.01 15.54
CA ASP A 223 8.42 -16.05 16.64
C ASP A 223 7.41 -16.33 17.75
N GLU A 224 7.86 -16.16 18.99
CA GLU A 224 6.99 -16.14 20.16
C GLU A 224 6.50 -14.71 20.41
N ILE A 225 5.17 -14.56 20.47
CA ILE A 225 4.50 -13.29 20.76
C ILE A 225 3.65 -13.44 22.00
N VAL A 226 3.73 -12.46 22.90
CA VAL A 226 2.82 -12.36 24.03
C VAL A 226 1.66 -11.45 23.63
N VAL A 227 0.45 -11.99 23.64
CA VAL A 227 -0.77 -11.20 23.52
C VAL A 227 -1.18 -10.79 24.93
N GLN A 228 -1.29 -9.49 25.18
CA GLN A 228 -1.68 -8.93 26.47
C GLN A 228 -2.95 -8.11 26.31
N ALA A 229 -3.95 -8.36 27.14
CA ALA A 229 -5.19 -7.60 27.17
C ALA A 229 -5.47 -7.05 28.58
N ARG A 230 -6.01 -5.83 28.65
CA ARG A 230 -6.36 -5.16 29.91
C ARG A 230 -7.70 -4.43 29.79
N GLY A 231 -8.62 -4.68 30.71
CA GLY A 231 -9.96 -4.09 30.70
C GLY A 231 -11.05 -5.05 31.19
N GLY A 232 -12.30 -4.60 31.13
CA GLY A 232 -13.45 -5.37 31.61
C GLY A 232 -13.78 -6.61 30.76
N ASP A 233 -13.43 -6.60 29.48
CA ASP A 233 -13.61 -7.69 28.51
C ASP A 233 -12.27 -8.31 28.07
N ALA A 234 -11.22 -8.17 28.88
CA ALA A 234 -9.85 -8.57 28.52
C ALA A 234 -9.68 -10.06 28.20
N GLU A 235 -10.34 -10.96 28.96
CA GLU A 235 -10.29 -12.40 28.69
C GLU A 235 -10.90 -12.76 27.33
N ALA A 236 -12.04 -12.15 26.99
CA ALA A 236 -12.70 -12.36 25.71
C ALA A 236 -11.87 -11.79 24.54
N ALA A 237 -11.28 -10.61 24.73
CA ALA A 237 -10.40 -9.99 23.76
C ALA A 237 -9.13 -10.84 23.52
N LEU A 238 -8.48 -11.31 24.58
CA LEU A 238 -7.32 -12.19 24.52
C LEU A 238 -7.66 -13.48 23.76
N ALA A 239 -8.74 -14.16 24.15
CA ALA A 239 -9.17 -15.41 23.51
C ALA A 239 -9.46 -15.22 22.01
N ALA A 240 -10.10 -14.11 21.62
CA ALA A 240 -10.39 -13.82 20.22
C ALA A 240 -9.12 -13.59 19.38
N ILE A 241 -8.15 -12.84 19.90
CA ILE A 241 -6.88 -12.59 19.20
C ILE A 241 -6.03 -13.86 19.12
N VAL A 242 -5.92 -14.62 20.21
CA VAL A 242 -5.19 -15.89 20.21
C VAL A 242 -5.80 -16.89 19.22
N ALA A 243 -7.14 -16.99 19.19
CA ALA A 243 -7.83 -17.84 18.22
C ALA A 243 -7.57 -17.39 16.78
N LEU A 244 -7.54 -16.09 16.51
CA LEU A 244 -7.22 -15.54 15.20
C LEU A 244 -5.77 -15.85 14.78
N LEU A 245 -4.80 -15.70 15.69
CA LEU A 245 -3.38 -16.02 15.46
C LEU A 245 -3.15 -17.51 15.12
N ALA A 246 -4.07 -18.40 15.51
CA ALA A 246 -4.02 -19.81 15.15
C ALA A 246 -4.59 -20.12 13.75
N THR A 247 -5.20 -19.14 13.07
CA THR A 247 -5.70 -19.27 11.69
C THR A 247 -4.66 -18.79 10.66
N ASP A 248 -4.93 -19.01 9.37
CA ASP A 248 -4.13 -18.45 8.28
C ASP A 248 -4.40 -16.96 7.99
N MET A 249 -5.39 -16.34 8.65
CA MET A 249 -5.82 -14.95 8.42
C MET A 249 -6.07 -14.58 6.94
N GLY A 250 -6.43 -15.56 6.10
CA GLY A 250 -6.60 -15.33 4.66
C GLY A 250 -5.29 -15.09 3.91
N GLU A 251 -4.15 -15.52 4.44
CA GLU A 251 -2.91 -15.73 3.67
C GLU A 251 -3.07 -16.90 2.69
N GLY A 252 -3.96 -17.86 2.99
CA GLY A 252 -4.49 -18.77 1.99
C GLY A 252 -5.24 -17.96 0.95
N ALA A 253 -4.75 -17.98 -0.30
CA ALA A 253 -5.34 -17.25 -1.40
C ALA A 253 -6.87 -17.38 -1.36
N ALA A 254 -7.57 -16.26 -1.15
CA ALA A 254 -8.91 -16.13 -1.71
C ALA A 254 -8.76 -16.57 -3.17
N PRO A 255 -9.62 -17.45 -3.70
CA PRO A 255 -9.46 -17.89 -5.07
C PRO A 255 -9.41 -16.62 -5.91
N ALA A 256 -8.21 -16.28 -6.39
CA ALA A 256 -8.06 -15.35 -7.47
C ALA A 256 -9.03 -15.91 -8.49
N THR A 257 -10.04 -15.13 -8.87
CA THR A 257 -10.85 -15.47 -10.02
C THR A 257 -9.83 -15.73 -11.10
N SER A 258 -9.60 -17.01 -11.39
CA SER A 258 -8.44 -17.44 -12.12
C SER A 258 -8.62 -16.82 -13.49
N VAL A 259 -7.89 -15.74 -13.76
CA VAL A 259 -7.83 -15.18 -15.10
C VAL A 259 -7.03 -16.24 -15.83
N THR A 260 -7.74 -17.13 -16.51
CA THR A 260 -7.13 -18.17 -17.32
C THR A 260 -6.13 -17.45 -18.21
N ALA A 261 -4.85 -17.81 -18.07
CA ALA A 261 -3.80 -17.24 -18.91
C ALA A 261 -4.27 -17.40 -20.35
N VAL A 262 -4.53 -16.28 -21.03
CA VAL A 262 -5.02 -16.30 -22.40
C VAL A 262 -3.90 -16.94 -23.22
N GLU A 263 -4.15 -18.14 -23.75
CA GLU A 263 -3.23 -18.80 -24.67
C GLU A 263 -2.82 -17.79 -25.74
N LYS A 264 -1.51 -17.59 -25.91
CA LYS A 264 -0.97 -16.73 -26.97
C LYS A 264 -1.45 -17.29 -28.30
N GLN A 265 -2.50 -16.68 -28.87
CA GLN A 265 -3.00 -17.07 -30.17
C GLN A 265 -1.91 -16.82 -31.21
N SER A 266 -1.48 -17.87 -31.88
CA SER A 266 -0.60 -17.79 -33.05
C SER A 266 -1.38 -17.12 -34.18
N LEU A 267 -1.03 -15.87 -34.49
CA LEU A 267 -1.63 -15.09 -35.56
C LEU A 267 -1.10 -15.55 -36.92
N ARG A 268 -1.98 -15.61 -37.92
CA ARG A 268 -1.58 -15.84 -39.32
C ARG A 268 -0.97 -14.55 -39.89
N ALA A 269 -0.17 -14.69 -40.95
CA ALA A 269 0.41 -13.54 -41.67
C ALA A 269 -0.70 -12.54 -42.07
N GLY A 270 -0.52 -11.28 -41.66
CA GLY A 270 -1.48 -10.19 -41.92
C GLY A 270 -2.53 -9.95 -40.83
N GLN A 271 -2.58 -10.76 -39.76
CA GLN A 271 -3.45 -10.51 -38.60
C GLN A 271 -2.75 -9.64 -37.56
N ILE A 272 -3.52 -8.77 -36.91
CA ILE A 272 -3.09 -7.99 -35.75
C ILE A 272 -3.87 -8.53 -34.55
N GLY A 273 -3.17 -9.12 -33.59
CA GLY A 273 -3.77 -9.54 -32.32
C GLY A 273 -3.87 -8.35 -31.39
N GLY A 274 -5.02 -8.19 -30.74
CA GLY A 274 -5.15 -7.26 -29.63
C GLY A 274 -4.52 -7.85 -28.37
N VAL A 275 -3.96 -6.99 -27.51
CA VAL A 275 -3.62 -7.35 -26.13
C VAL A 275 -4.87 -7.09 -25.29
N ILE A 276 -5.39 -8.11 -24.61
CA ILE A 276 -6.55 -7.94 -23.71
C ILE A 276 -6.04 -7.29 -22.43
N ALA A 277 -6.29 -5.99 -22.27
CA ALA A 277 -5.90 -5.23 -21.08
C ALA A 277 -6.85 -5.48 -19.88
N SER A 278 -8.10 -5.85 -20.13
CA SER A 278 -9.10 -6.19 -19.11
C SER A 278 -10.17 -7.12 -19.71
N PRO A 279 -10.68 -8.13 -18.97
CA PRO A 279 -11.79 -8.94 -19.42
C PRO A 279 -13.10 -8.12 -19.41
N GLY A 280 -13.75 -8.02 -20.57
CA GLY A 280 -14.99 -7.27 -20.74
C GLY A 280 -15.27 -6.95 -22.21
N LEU A 281 -16.42 -6.33 -22.48
CA LEU A 281 -16.81 -5.90 -23.83
C LEU A 281 -16.63 -4.39 -23.93
N ALA A 282 -15.59 -3.94 -24.67
CA ALA A 282 -15.38 -2.54 -24.98
C ALA A 282 -15.82 -2.27 -26.42
N MET A 283 -16.73 -1.30 -26.61
CA MET A 283 -17.18 -0.86 -27.92
C MET A 283 -16.76 0.59 -28.13
N GLY A 284 -15.97 0.85 -29.16
CA GLY A 284 -15.51 2.19 -29.50
C GLY A 284 -14.80 2.22 -30.85
N PRO A 285 -14.58 3.42 -31.43
CA PRO A 285 -13.85 3.57 -32.67
C PRO A 285 -12.40 3.11 -32.48
N ALA A 286 -11.96 2.14 -33.29
CA ALA A 286 -10.56 1.73 -33.35
C ALA A 286 -9.78 2.70 -34.24
N ALA A 287 -8.73 3.29 -33.69
CA ALA A 287 -7.80 4.13 -34.45
C ALA A 287 -6.46 3.38 -34.62
N ARG A 288 -5.93 3.35 -35.84
CA ARG A 288 -4.57 2.89 -36.10
C ARG A 288 -3.62 4.06 -35.95
N LEU A 289 -2.84 4.07 -34.87
CA LEU A 289 -1.67 4.95 -34.78
C LEU A 289 -0.68 4.52 -35.86
N ARG A 290 -0.64 5.26 -36.95
CA ARG A 290 0.49 5.23 -37.87
C ARG A 290 1.47 6.26 -37.36
N GLN A 291 2.62 5.81 -36.88
CA GLN A 291 3.74 6.72 -36.72
C GLN A 291 4.00 7.30 -38.10
N ALA A 292 3.85 8.61 -38.25
CA ALA A 292 4.23 9.27 -39.48
C ALA A 292 5.73 9.00 -39.65
N GLU A 293 6.10 8.28 -40.71
CA GLU A 293 7.49 8.26 -41.13
C GLU A 293 7.84 9.70 -41.49
N ILE A 294 8.62 10.34 -40.62
CA ILE A 294 9.19 11.64 -40.93
C ILE A 294 10.20 11.36 -42.04
N VAL A 295 9.90 11.82 -43.24
CA VAL A 295 10.86 11.81 -44.35
C VAL A 295 11.92 12.84 -44.01
N VAL A 296 12.99 12.39 -43.36
CA VAL A 296 14.17 13.21 -43.11
C VAL A 296 14.96 13.27 -44.42
N ALA A 297 15.04 14.46 -45.02
CA ALA A 297 15.93 14.69 -46.16
C ALA A 297 17.36 14.38 -45.71
N ARG A 298 18.01 13.41 -46.37
CA ARG A 298 19.37 12.97 -46.01
C ARG A 298 20.43 13.99 -46.41
N ASP A 299 20.10 14.84 -47.38
CA ASP A 299 20.95 15.93 -47.84
C ASP A 299 20.40 17.24 -47.29
N GLY A 300 21.26 17.99 -46.62
CA GLY A 300 20.93 19.31 -46.12
C GLY A 300 20.76 20.33 -47.25
N THR A 301 19.89 21.33 -47.05
CA THR A 301 19.72 22.45 -47.99
C THR A 301 20.72 23.58 -47.75
N GLY A 302 21.61 23.39 -46.76
CA GLY A 302 22.68 24.31 -46.41
C GLY A 302 22.40 25.05 -45.11
N ALA A 303 23.45 25.26 -44.31
CA ALA A 303 23.34 25.73 -42.92
C ALA A 303 22.55 27.02 -42.74
N ALA A 304 22.58 27.95 -43.70
CA ALA A 304 21.84 29.21 -43.63
C ALA A 304 20.32 29.03 -43.81
N GLN A 305 19.90 28.17 -44.74
CA GLN A 305 18.47 27.88 -44.99
C GLN A 305 17.87 27.03 -43.86
N GLU A 306 18.62 26.05 -43.36
CA GLU A 306 18.19 25.23 -42.23
C GLU A 306 18.03 26.06 -40.94
N ARG A 307 18.92 27.03 -40.68
CA ARG A 307 18.78 27.93 -39.53
C ARG A 307 17.56 28.84 -39.61
N ALA A 308 17.21 29.29 -40.82
CA ALA A 308 16.03 30.11 -41.03
C ALA A 308 14.72 29.33 -40.85
N ALA A 309 14.72 28.02 -41.15
CA ALA A 309 13.55 27.14 -40.99
C ALA A 309 13.33 26.66 -39.53
N LEU A 310 14.29 26.91 -38.63
CA LEU A 310 14.21 26.56 -37.20
C LEU A 310 13.67 27.72 -36.31
N LEU A 311 13.45 28.90 -36.89
CA LEU A 311 12.85 30.08 -36.24
C LEU A 311 11.37 30.19 -36.62
#